data_AF-A0A958KKJ4-F1
#
_entry.id   AF-A0A958KKJ4-F1
#
_cell.length_a   1.000
_cell.length_b   1.000
_cell.length_c   1.000
_cell.angle_alpha   90.00
_cell.angle_beta   90.00
_cell.angle_gamma   90.00
#
_symmetry.space_group_name_H-M   'P 1'
#
loop_
_entity.id
_entity.type
_entity.pdbx_description
1 polymer ?
#
loop_
_entity_poly.entity_id
_entity_poly.type
_entity_poly.pdbx_seq_one_letter_code
_entity_poly.pdbx_strand_id
1 'polypeptide(L)'
;MLRFAAAVLLYSLFFPASAFAYLDPGTGSMLLQVLLAGLAGLAVAWKYLWKQVTRPFKRSSGENSSEAKPNEEPETNGKAQ
;
A
#
# COMPACT_ATOMS: atom_id res chain seq x y z
N MET A 1 19.62 -32.47 45.24
CA MET A 1 20.84 -32.79 44.48
C MET A 1 20.52 -33.10 43.02
N LEU A 2 19.86 -34.22 42.70
CA LEU A 2 19.60 -34.66 41.32
C LEU A 2 18.75 -33.69 40.47
N ARG A 3 17.72 -33.05 41.06
CA ARG A 3 16.87 -32.06 40.36
C ARG A 3 17.61 -30.76 40.03
N PHE A 4 18.55 -30.36 40.88
CA PHE A 4 19.40 -29.21 40.64
C PHE A 4 20.43 -29.52 39.55
N ALA A 5 21.04 -30.71 39.58
CA ALA A 5 21.92 -31.16 38.52
C ALA A 5 21.18 -31.26 37.17
N ALA A 6 19.94 -31.76 37.16
CA ALA A 6 19.11 -31.80 35.96
C ALA A 6 18.77 -30.40 35.43
N ALA A 7 18.45 -29.44 36.31
CA ALA A 7 18.19 -28.06 35.92
C ALA A 7 19.43 -27.36 35.34
N VAL A 8 20.60 -27.58 35.95
CA VAL A 8 21.89 -27.04 35.46
C VAL A 8 22.28 -27.69 34.12
N LEU A 9 22.06 -29.01 33.98
CA LEU A 9 22.30 -29.73 32.73
C LEU A 9 21.37 -29.23 31.61
N LEU A 10 20.08 -29.01 31.92
CA LEU A 10 19.10 -28.47 30.99
C LEU A 10 19.47 -27.05 30.53
N TYR A 11 19.95 -26.22 31.47
CA TYR A 11 20.40 -24.86 31.22
C TYR A 11 21.67 -24.81 30.36
N SER A 12 22.64 -25.70 30.61
CA SER A 12 23.85 -25.82 29.77
C SER A 12 23.55 -26.33 28.36
N LEU A 13 22.51 -27.13 28.16
CA LEU A 13 22.06 -27.54 26.82
C LEU A 13 21.37 -26.40 26.06
N PHE A 14 20.75 -25.46 26.77
CA PHE A 14 20.04 -24.31 26.19
C PHE A 14 20.95 -23.11 25.88
N PHE A 15 22.21 -23.14 26.27
CA PHE A 15 23.18 -22.06 26.04
C PHE A 15 24.35 -22.55 25.16
N PRO A 16 24.12 -22.73 23.84
CA PRO A 16 25.16 -23.23 22.94
C PRO A 16 26.31 -22.21 22.82
N ALA A 17 27.54 -22.70 22.96
CA ALA A 17 28.75 -21.96 22.62
C ALA A 17 28.75 -21.66 21.11
N SER A 18 28.98 -20.40 20.76
CA SER A 18 28.78 -19.82 19.43
C SER A 18 29.39 -20.63 18.29
N ALA A 19 28.54 -21.30 17.51
CA ALA A 19 28.89 -21.85 16.20
C ALA A 19 28.29 -20.95 15.12
N PHE A 20 29.14 -20.34 14.29
CA PHE A 20 28.79 -19.50 13.13
C PHE A 20 28.21 -20.33 11.95
N ALA A 21 27.32 -21.28 12.22
CA ALA A 21 26.48 -21.90 11.21
C ALA A 21 25.14 -21.14 11.23
N TYR A 22 24.99 -20.16 10.32
CA TYR A 22 23.92 -19.16 10.23
C TYR A 22 22.50 -19.74 9.94
N LEU A 23 22.29 -21.02 10.23
CA LEU A 23 21.07 -21.78 10.04
C LEU A 23 20.67 -22.48 11.35
N ASP A 24 20.75 -21.77 12.48
CA ASP A 24 19.92 -22.15 13.63
C ASP A 24 18.45 -22.10 13.18
N PRO A 25 17.59 -23.10 13.49
CA PRO A 25 16.21 -23.15 13.02
C PRO A 25 15.40 -21.88 13.35
N GLY A 26 15.81 -21.11 14.36
CA GLY A 26 15.23 -19.79 14.67
C GLY A 26 15.60 -18.68 13.66
N THR A 27 16.87 -18.58 13.26
CA THR A 27 17.36 -17.50 12.38
C THR A 27 16.97 -17.75 10.92
N GLY A 28 16.93 -19.02 10.49
CA GLY A 28 16.48 -19.40 9.15
C GLY A 28 15.03 -18.98 8.88
N SER A 29 14.13 -19.19 9.84
CA SER A 29 12.73 -18.76 9.73
C SER A 29 12.58 -17.24 9.71
N MET A 30 13.34 -16.52 10.54
CA MET A 30 13.29 -15.05 10.56
C MET A 30 13.78 -14.44 9.23
N LEU A 31 14.84 -15.01 8.64
CA LEU A 31 15.34 -14.59 7.33
C LEU A 31 14.30 -14.82 6.23
N LEU A 32 13.67 -16.00 6.22
CA LEU A 32 12.58 -16.29 5.30
C LEU A 32 11.40 -15.33 5.50
N GLN A 33 11.01 -15.04 6.74
CA GLN A 33 9.94 -14.10 7.05
C GLN A 33 10.24 -12.69 6.53
N VAL A 34 11.45 -12.15 6.78
CA VAL A 34 11.84 -10.83 6.28
C VAL A 34 11.88 -10.82 4.75
N LEU A 35 12.36 -11.89 4.13
CA LEU A 35 12.39 -12.01 2.67
C LEU A 35 10.98 -12.05 2.06
N LEU A 36 10.08 -12.86 2.63
CA LEU A 36 8.68 -12.96 2.24
C LEU A 36 7.94 -11.63 2.45
N ALA A 37 8.11 -11.01 3.61
CA ALA A 37 7.52 -9.71 3.94
C ALA A 37 8.04 -8.60 3.02
N GLY A 38 9.35 -8.58 2.74
CA GLY A 38 9.98 -7.64 1.83
C GLY A 38 9.44 -7.78 0.41
N LEU A 39 9.34 -9.02 -0.10
CA LEU A 39 8.83 -9.29 -1.44
C LEU A 39 7.33 -8.94 -1.57
N ALA A 40 6.52 -9.29 -0.56
CA ALA A 40 5.11 -8.93 -0.50
C ALA A 40 4.92 -7.40 -0.43
N GLY A 41 5.69 -6.71 0.41
CA GLY A 41 5.68 -5.26 0.53
C GLY A 41 6.06 -4.57 -0.78
N LEU A 42 7.10 -5.06 -1.45
CA LEU A 42 7.56 -4.52 -2.73
C LEU A 42 6.51 -4.71 -3.84
N ALA A 43 5.88 -5.89 -3.91
CA ALA A 43 4.80 -6.16 -4.87
C ALA A 43 3.60 -5.22 -4.67
N VAL A 44 3.20 -4.97 -3.42
CA VAL A 44 2.11 -4.05 -3.09
C VAL A 44 2.48 -2.61 -3.44
N ALA A 45 3.68 -2.16 -3.04
CA ALA A 45 4.17 -0.83 -3.37
C ALA A 45 4.23 -0.62 -4.88
N TRP A 46 4.76 -1.59 -5.63
CA TRP A 46 4.81 -1.57 -7.08
C TRP A 46 3.42 -1.43 -7.71
N LYS A 47 2.46 -2.25 -7.28
CA LYS A 47 1.07 -2.18 -7.75
C LYS A 47 0.42 -0.82 -7.46
N TYR A 48 0.69 -0.25 -6.29
CA TYR A 48 0.16 1.07 -5.90
C TYR A 48 0.75 2.19 -6.76
N LEU A 49 2.07 2.16 -6.99
CA LEU A 49 2.76 3.13 -7.85
C LEU A 49 2.31 3.02 -9.30
N TRP A 50 2.12 1.81 -9.82
CA TRP A 50 1.62 1.61 -11.18
C TRP A 50 0.26 2.27 -11.34
N LYS A 51 -0.66 2.06 -10.38
CA LYS A 51 -1.99 2.68 -10.40
C LYS A 51 -1.90 4.21 -10.43
N GLN A 52 -0.96 4.83 -9.71
CA GLN A 52 -0.75 6.28 -9.70
C GLN A 52 -0.24 6.80 -11.04
N VAL A 53 0.73 6.12 -11.65
CA VAL A 53 1.31 6.49 -12.96
C VAL A 53 0.28 6.36 -14.08
N THR A 54 -0.56 5.32 -14.06
CA THR A 54 -1.62 5.16 -15.07
C THR A 54 -2.91 5.90 -14.73
N ARG A 55 -3.02 6.68 -13.65
CA ARG A 55 -4.23 7.52 -13.47
C ARG A 55 -4.22 8.55 -14.59
N PRO A 56 -5.20 8.51 -15.52
CA PRO A 56 -5.35 9.62 -16.44
C PRO A 56 -5.64 10.86 -15.60
N PHE A 57 -4.91 11.94 -15.85
CA PHE A 57 -5.18 13.24 -15.26
C PHE A 57 -6.55 13.71 -15.77
N LYS A 58 -7.61 13.30 -15.07
CA LYS A 58 -8.98 13.71 -15.38
C LYS A 58 -9.08 15.17 -15.01
N ARG A 59 -8.78 16.03 -15.98
CA ARG A 59 -9.01 17.47 -15.92
C ARG A 59 -10.50 17.66 -15.66
N SER A 60 -10.85 18.13 -14.46
CA SER A 60 -12.16 18.71 -14.22
C SER A 60 -12.27 19.92 -15.15
N SER A 61 -13.03 19.75 -16.21
CA SER A 61 -13.35 20.76 -17.20
C SER A 61 -14.83 20.62 -17.49
N GLY A 62 -15.57 21.71 -17.31
CA GLY A 62 -17.03 21.79 -17.41
C GLY A 62 -17.63 21.79 -16.00
N GLU A 63 -18.18 22.90 -15.52
CA GLU A 63 -19.31 23.56 -16.15
C GLU A 63 -19.17 25.09 -16.08
N ASN A 64 -18.72 25.72 -17.17
CA ASN A 64 -19.06 27.11 -17.43
C ASN A 64 -20.48 27.10 -17.99
N SER A 65 -21.49 27.20 -17.12
CA SER A 65 -22.87 27.48 -17.50
C SER A 65 -22.93 28.87 -18.12
N SER A 66 -22.68 28.90 -19.43
CA SER A 66 -23.01 30.01 -20.29
C SER A 66 -24.51 29.89 -20.52
N GLU A 67 -25.28 30.56 -19.67
CA GLU A 67 -26.72 30.67 -19.79
C GLU A 67 -27.04 31.20 -21.20
N ALA A 68 -27.76 30.37 -21.95
CA ALA A 68 -28.16 30.63 -23.31
C ALA A 68 -29.08 31.86 -23.37
N LYS A 69 -28.80 32.72 -24.35
CA LYS A 69 -29.66 33.83 -24.79
C LYS A 69 -31.09 33.33 -25.08
N PRO A 70 -32.12 33.88 -24.43
CA PRO A 70 -33.47 33.85 -24.97
C PRO A 70 -33.55 34.86 -26.11
N ASN A 71 -33.71 34.30 -27.30
CA ASN A 71 -34.29 34.93 -28.47
C ASN A 71 -35.72 35.38 -28.16
N GLU A 72 -35.86 36.61 -27.68
CA GLU A 72 -37.14 37.32 -27.65
C GLU A 72 -37.08 38.44 -28.69
N GLU A 73 -37.42 38.11 -29.94
CA GLU A 73 -38.01 39.08 -30.86
C GLU A 73 -39.53 38.88 -30.79
N PRO A 74 -40.26 39.74 -30.05
CA PRO A 74 -41.68 39.81 -30.20
C PRO A 74 -42.04 40.80 -31.31
N GLU A 75 -42.63 40.21 -32.35
CA GLU A 75 -43.94 40.61 -32.85
C GLU A 75 -44.05 41.88 -33.69
N THR A 76 -44.43 41.61 -34.94
CA THR A 76 -45.14 42.51 -35.82
C THR A 76 -46.46 42.94 -35.16
N ASN A 77 -46.64 44.22 -34.84
CA ASN A 77 -48.00 44.76 -34.70
C ASN A 77 -48.04 46.26 -35.04
N GLY A 78 -48.95 46.58 -35.94
CA GLY A 78 -49.14 47.91 -36.49
C GLY A 78 -49.65 48.92 -35.48
N LYS A 79 -49.29 50.18 -35.73
CA LYS A 79 -50.12 51.38 -35.65
C LYS A 79 -49.23 52.60 -35.90
N ALA A 80 -49.31 53.13 -37.11
CA ALA A 80 -48.87 54.46 -37.45
C ALA A 80 -49.76 54.98 -38.59
N GLN A 81 -51.01 55.33 -38.26
CA GLN A 81 -51.85 56.34 -38.92
C GLN A 81 -52.79 56.92 -37.88
#